data_AF-A0A7S3DVW9-F1
#
_entry.id   AF-A0A7S3DVW9-F1
#
_cell.length_a   1.000
_cell.length_b   1.000
_cell.length_c   1.000
_cell.angle_alpha   90.00
_cell.angle_beta   90.00
_cell.angle_gamma   90.00
#
_symmetry.space_group_name_H-M   'P 1'
#
loop_
_entity.id
_entity.type
_entity.pdbx_description
1 polymer ?
#
loop_
_entity_poly.entity_id
_entity_poly.type
_entity_poly.pdbx_seq_one_letter_code
_entity_poly.pdbx_strand_id
1 'polypeptide(L)'
;TETPAAQAPMAPAAFYLSGSANPASPRPGIFYANTSALPTRRTYQCEALALHEAIPGHHLQGAIQGERNDLPDFRRLQEDRRYFEAPCRFPFYTGYIEGWG
;
A
#
# COMPACT_ATOMS: atom_id res chain seq x y z
N THR A 1 9.84 -1.89 7.40
CA THR A 1 9.72 -2.46 8.76
C THR A 1 9.31 -3.93 8.65
N GLU A 2 9.46 -4.71 9.71
CA GLU A 2 9.04 -6.12 9.74
C GLU A 2 7.52 -6.24 9.88
N THR A 3 6.95 -7.26 9.23
CA THR A 3 5.53 -7.61 9.38
C THR A 3 5.27 -8.17 10.78
N PRO A 4 4.28 -7.65 11.54
CA PRO A 4 3.96 -8.15 12.88
C PRO A 4 3.72 -9.66 12.90
N ALA A 5 4.27 -10.36 13.90
CA ALA A 5 4.24 -11.83 13.98
C ALA A 5 2.82 -12.43 13.90
N ALA A 6 1.82 -11.75 14.47
CA ALA A 6 0.43 -12.19 14.43
C ALA A 6 -0.17 -12.19 13.01
N GLN A 7 0.33 -11.34 12.12
CA GLN A 7 -0.16 -11.18 10.74
C GLN A 7 0.72 -11.93 9.74
N ALA A 8 2.00 -12.15 10.08
CA ALA A 8 3.01 -12.71 9.20
C ALA A 8 2.67 -14.05 8.51
N PRO A 9 1.91 -14.99 9.12
CA PRO A 9 1.52 -16.24 8.44
C PRO A 9 0.58 -16.05 7.26
N MET A 10 -0.25 -15.01 7.30
CA MET A 10 -1.26 -14.71 6.27
C MET A 10 -0.86 -13.53 5.37
N ALA A 11 0.22 -12.84 5.71
CA ALA A 11 0.69 -11.68 4.97
C ALA A 11 1.50 -12.08 3.72
N PRO A 12 1.49 -11.24 2.67
CA PRO A 12 2.33 -11.44 1.49
C PRO A 12 3.82 -11.29 1.81
N ALA A 13 4.67 -11.43 0.79
CA ALA A 13 6.11 -11.35 0.96
C ALA A 13 6.59 -9.96 1.43
N ALA A 14 5.95 -8.92 0.90
CA ALA A 14 6.03 -7.55 1.33
C ALA A 14 4.72 -6.85 0.96
N PHE A 15 4.43 -5.71 1.57
CA PHE A 15 3.30 -4.85 1.22
C PHE A 15 3.51 -3.42 1.73
N TYR A 16 2.87 -2.46 1.08
CA TYR A 16 2.82 -1.08 1.49
C TYR A 16 1.49 -0.74 2.18
N LEU A 17 1.58 -0.06 3.32
CA LEU A 17 0.43 0.55 3.98
C LEU A 17 0.49 2.06 3.80
N SER A 18 -0.53 2.60 3.13
CA SER A 18 -0.65 4.04 2.92
C SER A 18 -0.72 4.84 4.22
N GLY A 19 -0.17 6.06 4.15
CA GLY A 19 -0.23 7.03 5.25
C GLY A 19 -1.66 7.48 5.56
N SER A 20 -1.85 8.09 6.72
CA SER A 20 -3.12 8.70 7.08
C SER A 20 -3.24 10.07 6.41
N ALA A 21 -4.35 10.28 5.68
CA ALA A 21 -4.74 11.60 5.19
C ALA A 21 -5.45 12.45 6.27
N ASN A 22 -5.77 11.87 7.43
CA ASN A 22 -6.40 12.59 8.53
C ASN A 22 -5.33 13.31 9.37
N PRO A 23 -5.31 14.66 9.40
CA PRO A 23 -4.34 15.41 10.18
C PRO A 23 -4.51 15.22 11.69
N ALA A 24 -5.68 14.83 12.19
CA ALA A 24 -5.91 14.54 13.61
C ALA A 24 -5.31 13.19 14.06
N SER A 25 -4.96 12.31 13.12
CA SER A 25 -4.30 11.03 13.41
C SER A 25 -3.23 10.77 12.34
N PRO A 26 -2.10 11.47 12.42
CA PRO A 26 -1.04 11.35 11.43
C PRO A 26 -0.39 9.97 11.53
N ARG A 27 -0.21 9.32 10.38
CA ARG A 27 0.54 8.07 10.26
C ARG A 27 1.33 8.12 8.96
N PRO A 28 2.64 7.85 8.97
CA PRO A 28 3.40 7.77 7.72
C PRO A 28 2.96 6.57 6.88
N GLY A 29 3.30 6.58 5.59
CA GLY A 29 3.28 5.38 4.78
C GLY A 29 4.37 4.41 5.24
N ILE A 30 4.07 3.11 5.28
CA ILE A 30 4.98 2.10 5.82
C ILE A 30 5.11 0.93 4.85
N PHE A 31 6.35 0.65 4.44
CA PHE A 31 6.72 -0.59 3.76
C PHE A 31 6.94 -1.71 4.79
N TYR A 32 6.23 -2.81 4.64
CA TYR A 32 6.38 -4.02 5.44
C TYR A 32 7.06 -5.12 4.64
N ALA A 33 8.15 -5.67 5.17
CA ALA A 33 8.78 -6.89 4.68
C ALA A 33 8.42 -8.04 5.62
N ASN A 34 8.01 -9.18 5.08
CA ASN A 34 7.68 -10.34 5.87
C ASN A 34 8.91 -11.27 5.95
N THR A 35 9.38 -11.56 7.15
CA THR A 35 10.61 -12.35 7.40
C THR A 35 10.31 -13.70 8.06
N SER A 36 9.04 -14.06 8.24
CA SER A 36 8.62 -15.28 8.95
C SER A 36 9.02 -16.58 8.24
N ALA A 37 9.23 -16.55 6.93
CA ALA A 37 9.52 -17.72 6.11
C ALA A 37 10.60 -17.41 5.06
N LEU A 38 11.79 -16.96 5.50
CA LEU A 38 12.90 -16.57 4.60
C LEU A 38 13.23 -17.61 3.50
N PRO A 39 13.22 -18.94 3.74
CA PRO A 39 13.51 -19.91 2.68
C PRO A 39 12.52 -19.88 1.51
N THR A 40 11.30 -19.34 1.69
CA THR A 40 10.32 -19.19 0.60
C THR A 40 10.51 -17.90 -0.19
N ARG A 41 11.43 -17.01 0.23
CA ARG A 41 11.65 -15.69 -0.37
C ARG A 41 12.82 -15.73 -1.33
N ARG A 42 12.49 -15.61 -2.62
CA ARG A 42 13.47 -15.54 -3.70
C ARG A 42 14.17 -14.18 -3.65
N THR A 43 15.47 -14.18 -3.38
CA THR A 43 16.28 -12.95 -3.27
C THR A 43 16.21 -12.08 -4.52
N TYR A 44 16.14 -12.69 -5.70
CA TYR A 44 16.03 -11.98 -6.98
C TYR A 44 14.69 -11.24 -7.17
N GLN A 45 13.66 -11.52 -6.37
CA GLN A 45 12.38 -10.78 -6.41
C GLN A 45 12.36 -9.62 -5.42
N CYS A 46 13.24 -9.62 -4.42
CA CYS A 46 13.21 -8.64 -3.33
C CYS A 46 13.39 -7.21 -3.83
N GLU A 47 14.29 -6.97 -4.80
CA GLU A 47 14.51 -5.64 -5.36
C GLU A 47 13.27 -5.13 -6.10
N ALA A 48 12.71 -5.95 -6.99
CA ALA A 48 11.48 -5.61 -7.72
C ALA A 48 10.32 -5.32 -6.76
N LEU A 49 10.13 -6.15 -5.73
CA LEU A 49 9.10 -5.94 -4.70
C LEU A 49 9.33 -4.67 -3.88
N ALA A 50 10.58 -4.37 -3.51
CA ALA A 50 10.88 -3.14 -2.78
C ALA A 50 10.59 -1.89 -3.64
N LEU A 51 10.93 -1.92 -4.92
CA LEU A 51 10.62 -0.83 -5.85
C LEU A 51 9.11 -0.69 -6.09
N HIS A 52 8.36 -1.80 -6.15
CA HIS A 52 6.90 -1.83 -6.31
C HIS A 52 6.16 -1.24 -5.11
N GLU A 53 6.54 -1.65 -3.90
CA GLU A 53 5.80 -1.27 -2.69
C GLU A 53 6.27 0.08 -2.11
N ALA A 54 7.57 0.37 -2.19
CA ALA A 54 8.16 1.55 -1.57
C ALA A 54 8.41 2.65 -2.62
N ILE A 55 9.66 3.03 -2.80
CA ILE A 55 10.08 4.11 -3.69
C ILE A 55 10.76 3.47 -4.90
N PRO A 56 10.34 3.78 -6.14
CA PRO A 56 9.39 4.81 -6.56
C PRO A 56 7.92 4.34 -6.73
N GLY A 57 7.56 3.14 -6.27
CA GLY A 57 6.23 2.55 -6.47
C GLY A 57 5.12 3.12 -5.59
N HIS A 58 4.35 2.25 -4.92
CA HIS A 58 3.12 2.64 -4.22
C HIS A 58 3.29 3.77 -3.22
N HIS A 59 4.44 3.89 -2.56
CA HIS A 59 4.68 4.99 -1.64
C HIS A 59 4.60 6.33 -2.37
N LEU A 60 5.33 6.48 -3.46
CA LEU A 60 5.38 7.72 -4.22
C LEU A 60 4.06 7.97 -4.94
N GLN A 61 3.49 6.93 -5.56
CA GLN A 61 2.20 7.01 -6.22
C GLN A 61 1.10 7.51 -5.26
N GLY A 62 0.97 6.88 -4.10
CA GLY A 62 -0.03 7.24 -3.10
C GLY A 62 0.20 8.61 -2.47
N ALA A 63 1.47 8.96 -2.19
CA ALA A 63 1.82 10.27 -1.63
C ALA A 63 1.43 11.41 -2.58
N ILE A 64 1.84 11.32 -3.85
CA ILE A 64 1.52 12.33 -4.88
C ILE A 64 0.01 12.42 -5.10
N GLN A 65 -0.68 11.27 -5.20
CA GLN A 65 -2.14 11.24 -5.37
C GLN A 65 -2.85 11.92 -4.17
N GLY A 66 -2.37 11.67 -2.95
CA GLY A 66 -2.95 12.23 -1.72
C GLY A 66 -2.90 13.75 -1.64
N GLU A 67 -1.91 14.38 -2.28
CA GLU A 67 -1.75 15.84 -2.37
C GLU A 67 -2.78 16.51 -3.31
N ARG A 68 -3.50 15.73 -4.13
CA ARG A 68 -4.46 16.22 -5.13
C ARG A 68 -5.82 16.57 -4.53
N ASN A 69 -5.90 17.72 -3.86
CA ASN A 69 -7.14 18.22 -3.25
C ASN A 69 -8.25 18.60 -4.26
N ASP A 70 -7.93 18.59 -5.56
CA ASP A 70 -8.88 18.77 -6.67
C ASP A 70 -9.71 17.50 -6.97
N LEU A 71 -9.31 16.35 -6.42
CA LEU A 71 -9.97 15.07 -6.68
C LEU A 71 -10.92 14.66 -5.54
N PRO A 72 -12.06 14.03 -5.87
CA PRO A 72 -12.87 13.33 -4.86
C PRO A 72 -12.04 12.27 -4.13
N ASP A 73 -12.29 12.11 -2.84
CA ASP A 73 -11.56 11.17 -1.97
C ASP A 73 -11.45 9.74 -2.51
N PHE A 74 -12.51 9.22 -3.15
CA PHE A 74 -12.51 7.87 -3.73
C PHE A 74 -11.53 7.70 -4.91
N ARG A 75 -11.07 8.81 -5.51
CA ARG A 75 -9.97 8.83 -6.49
C ARG A 75 -8.65 9.26 -5.87
N ARG A 76 -8.69 10.12 -4.85
CA ARG A 76 -7.51 10.72 -4.23
C ARG A 76 -6.76 9.76 -3.30
N LEU A 77 -7.48 8.89 -2.59
CA LEU A 77 -6.92 7.99 -1.59
C LEU A 77 -6.88 6.57 -2.13
N GLN A 78 -5.77 5.84 -1.92
CA GLN A 78 -5.66 4.42 -2.30
C GLN A 78 -6.78 3.57 -1.64
N GLU A 79 -7.15 3.94 -0.41
CA GLU A 79 -8.28 3.38 0.32
C GLU A 79 -8.99 4.50 1.09
N ASP A 80 -10.21 4.87 0.68
CA ASP A 80 -10.99 5.94 1.32
C ASP A 80 -11.79 5.48 2.56
N ARG A 81 -11.71 4.19 2.91
CA ARG A 81 -12.28 3.50 4.10
C ARG A 81 -13.77 3.75 4.38
N ARG A 82 -14.50 4.42 3.49
CA ARG A 82 -15.95 4.59 3.54
C ARG A 82 -16.62 3.38 2.91
N TYR A 83 -16.55 2.25 3.58
CA TYR A 83 -17.08 0.97 3.07
C TYR A 83 -18.59 0.96 2.83
N PHE A 84 -19.32 1.92 3.41
CA PHE A 84 -20.76 2.09 3.28
C PHE A 84 -21.18 3.03 2.15
N GLU A 85 -20.23 3.70 1.47
CA GLU A 85 -20.51 4.62 0.36
C GLU A 85 -19.90 4.09 -0.94
N ALA A 86 -20.63 4.21 -2.05
CA ALA A 86 -20.11 3.85 -3.36
C ALA A 86 -19.44 5.06 -4.05
N PRO A 87 -18.31 4.88 -4.75
CA PRO A 87 -17.58 3.63 -4.93
C PRO A 87 -16.54 3.40 -3.83
N CYS A 88 -16.76 2.42 -2.95
CA CYS A 88 -15.78 2.04 -1.93
C CYS A 88 -14.60 1.30 -2.57
N ARG A 89 -13.37 1.55 -2.09
CA ARG A 89 -12.14 0.85 -2.55
C ARG A 89 -11.86 0.93 -4.05
N PHE A 90 -12.39 1.93 -4.76
CA PHE A 90 -12.27 2.04 -6.21
C PHE A 90 -10.82 1.87 -6.71
N PRO A 91 -9.80 2.58 -6.18
CA PRO A 91 -8.44 2.49 -6.72
C PRO A 91 -7.82 1.10 -6.49
N PHE A 92 -8.13 0.46 -5.36
CA PHE A 92 -7.60 -0.85 -4.97
C PHE A 92 -8.02 -1.99 -5.91
N TYR A 93 -9.19 -1.89 -6.53
CA TYR A 93 -9.71 -2.91 -7.47
C TYR A 93 -9.44 -2.59 -8.93
N THR A 94 -8.66 -1.56 -9.22
CA THR A 94 -8.28 -1.19 -10.58
C THR A 94 -6.80 -1.47 -10.80
N GLY A 95 -6.41 -1.73 -12.06
CA GLY A 95 -5.00 -1.82 -12.43
C GLY A 95 -4.20 -0.52 -12.27
N TYR A 96 -4.80 0.52 -11.69
CA TYR A 96 -4.11 1.76 -11.34
C TYR A 96 -3.12 1.56 -10.20
N ILE A 97 -3.48 0.79 -9.16
CA ILE A 97 -2.59 0.54 -8.01
C ILE A 97 -1.63 -0.60 -8.35
N GLU A 98 -2.14 -1.82 -8.52
CA GLU A 98 -1.29 -3.02 -8.68
C GLU A 98 -0.78 -3.27 -10.10
N GLY A 99 -1.15 -2.42 -11.07
CA GLY A 99 -0.89 -2.64 -12.49
C GLY A 99 -1.88 -3.62 -13.13
N TRP A 100 -1.71 -3.84 -14.44
CA TRP A 100 -2.36 -4.94 -15.16
C TRP A 100 -1.34 -6.08 -15.21
N GLY A 101 -1.66 -7.19 -14.55
CA GLY A 101 -0.87 -8.43 -14.65
C GLY A 101 -0.86 -8.98 -16.07
#